data_AF-A0A535KFF2-F1
#
_entry.id   AF-A0A535KFF2-F1
#
_cell.length_a   1.000
_cell.length_b   1.000
_cell.length_c   1.000
_cell.angle_alpha   90.00
_cell.angle_beta   90.00
_cell.angle_gamma   90.00
#
_symmetry.space_group_name_H-M   'P 1'
#
loop_
_entity.id
_entity.type
_entity.pdbx_description
1 polymer ?
#
loop_
_entity_poly.entity_id
_entity_poly.type
_entity_poly.pdbx_seq_one_letter_code
_entity_poly.pdbx_strand_id
1 'polypeptide(L)'
;MSGEPVLDARARRAIPLIAAALTVIVVAGLIYLRPAAPASAVVKGPPTVPIVPALYSVSYDFISPSVGWAVAVERQGSPRVWVYQTTDGARTWQGRFTGHDAMGGSATIHFFDRDHGLLYAGVLYRTNDGGAHWSVISLPEGTPNFVFASATRGWAVVSEFDQQATTHLYSTVDGGLFWHRVDSSPPPGAALWGRALPMTL
;
A
#
# COMPACT_ATOMS: atom_id res chain seq x y z
N MET A 1 40.45 85.31 28.73
CA MET A 1 40.12 85.64 27.33
C MET A 1 40.09 84.34 26.54
N SER A 2 38.92 83.72 26.41
CA SER A 2 38.69 82.54 25.56
C SER A 2 37.66 82.94 24.51
N GLY A 3 38.13 83.21 23.30
CA GLY A 3 37.26 83.51 22.16
C GLY A 3 36.64 82.24 21.61
N GLU A 4 35.32 82.13 21.71
CA GLU A 4 34.52 81.11 21.03
C GLU A 4 34.69 81.23 19.50
N PRO A 5 35.03 80.16 18.78
CA PRO A 5 35.18 80.20 17.33
C PRO A 5 33.82 80.39 16.66
N VAL A 6 33.60 81.56 16.06
CA VAL A 6 32.40 81.87 15.29
C VAL A 6 32.43 81.07 13.97
N LEU A 7 31.55 80.08 13.85
CA LEU A 7 31.43 79.26 12.64
C LEU A 7 30.99 80.10 11.42
N ASP A 8 31.73 79.93 10.32
CA ASP A 8 31.56 80.59 9.02
C ASP A 8 30.17 80.35 8.40
N ALA A 9 29.64 81.30 7.64
CA ALA A 9 28.26 81.27 7.13
C ALA A 9 27.99 80.07 6.20
N ARG A 10 29.04 79.55 5.56
CA ARG A 10 29.01 78.31 4.77
C ARG A 10 28.87 77.07 5.65
N ALA A 11 29.55 77.02 6.79
CA ALA A 11 29.46 75.91 7.75
C ALA A 11 28.04 75.79 8.33
N ARG A 12 27.38 76.92 8.62
CA ARG A 12 25.98 76.93 9.13
C ARG A 12 24.96 76.36 8.14
N ARG A 13 25.24 76.41 6.83
CA ARG A 13 24.39 75.81 5.78
C ARG A 13 24.76 74.35 5.48
N ALA A 14 26.03 73.99 5.65
CA ALA A 14 26.52 72.63 5.40
C ALA A 14 26.09 71.64 6.50
N ILE A 15 26.08 72.05 7.77
CA ILE A 15 25.69 71.19 8.91
C ILE A 15 24.29 70.57 8.75
N PRO A 16 23.20 71.32 8.45
CA PRO A 16 21.88 70.72 8.28
C PRO A 16 21.79 69.81 7.05
N LEU A 17 22.54 70.10 5.98
CA LEU A 17 22.60 69.25 4.79
C LEU A 17 23.30 67.92 5.11
N ILE A 18 24.41 67.95 5.84
CA ILE A 18 25.12 66.74 6.30
C ILE A 18 24.22 65.94 7.24
N ALA A 19 23.56 66.58 8.19
CA ALA A 19 22.62 65.92 9.10
C ALA A 19 21.44 65.27 8.34
N ALA A 20 20.86 65.96 7.35
CA ALA A 20 19.80 65.41 6.52
C ALA A 20 20.29 64.20 5.70
N ALA A 21 21.46 64.30 5.09
CA ALA A 21 22.05 63.21 4.32
C ALA A 21 22.32 61.96 5.19
N LEU A 22 22.90 62.15 6.38
CA LEU A 22 23.12 61.06 7.34
C LEU A 22 21.80 60.43 7.79
N THR A 23 20.76 61.25 8.03
CA THR A 23 19.43 60.76 8.40
C THR A 23 18.84 59.88 7.29
N VAL A 24 18.95 60.31 6.03
CA VAL A 24 18.48 59.51 4.87
C VAL A 24 19.24 58.19 4.77
N ILE A 25 20.57 58.20 4.94
CA ILE A 25 21.40 56.99 4.89
C ILE A 25 21.01 56.01 6.00
N VAL A 26 20.83 56.50 7.24
CA VAL A 26 20.41 55.66 8.36
C VAL A 26 19.01 55.08 8.12
N VAL A 27 18.06 55.88 7.65
CA VAL A 27 16.70 55.39 7.34
C VAL A 27 16.73 54.36 6.21
N ALA A 28 17.47 54.61 5.13
CA ALA A 28 17.62 53.67 4.02
C ALA A 28 18.29 52.37 4.48
N GLY A 29 19.33 52.46 5.32
CA GLY A 29 20.00 51.30 5.92
C GLY A 29 19.07 50.49 6.82
N LEU A 30 18.26 51.15 7.65
CA LEU A 30 17.26 50.48 8.51
C LEU A 30 16.16 49.81 7.69
N ILE A 31 15.74 50.39 6.56
CA ILE A 31 14.78 49.77 5.65
C ILE A 31 15.40 48.55 4.96
N TYR A 32 16.65 48.66 4.49
CA TYR A 32 17.37 47.59 3.80
C TYR A 32 17.68 46.40 4.73
N LEU A 33 18.05 46.69 5.99
CA LEU A 33 18.39 45.68 6.98
C LEU A 33 17.18 45.07 7.69
N ARG A 34 15.94 45.51 7.41
CA ARG A 34 14.75 44.83 7.92
C ARG A 34 14.69 43.44 7.28
N PRO A 35 14.87 42.35 8.05
CA PRO A 35 14.67 41.02 7.52
C PRO A 35 13.21 40.95 7.08
N ALA A 36 12.97 40.70 5.78
CA ALA A 36 11.65 40.32 5.34
C ALA A 36 11.31 39.03 6.09
N ALA A 37 10.37 39.10 7.04
CA ALA A 37 9.85 37.90 7.67
C ALA A 37 9.43 36.97 6.51
N PRO A 38 9.90 35.71 6.46
CA PRO A 38 9.45 34.79 5.44
C PRO A 38 7.93 34.79 5.50
N ALA A 39 7.29 35.10 4.38
CA ALA A 39 5.83 35.09 4.31
C ALA A 39 5.37 33.77 4.91
N SER A 40 4.58 33.83 5.98
CA SER A 40 4.05 32.64 6.63
C SER A 40 3.48 31.75 5.53
N ALA A 41 4.12 30.60 5.30
CA ALA A 41 3.62 29.66 4.32
C ALA A 41 2.17 29.39 4.70
N VAL A 42 1.24 29.72 3.81
CA VAL A 42 -0.16 29.32 3.97
C VAL A 42 -0.11 27.80 4.07
N VAL A 43 -0.30 27.26 5.28
CA VAL A 43 -0.47 25.83 5.47
C VAL A 43 -1.73 25.50 4.69
N LYS A 44 -1.57 24.96 3.47
CA LYS A 44 -2.68 24.41 2.72
C LYS A 44 -3.34 23.40 3.66
N GLY A 45 -4.60 23.65 4.01
CA GLY A 45 -5.38 22.70 4.80
C GLY A 45 -5.27 21.31 4.18
N PRO A 46 -5.44 20.24 4.97
CA PRO A 46 -5.37 18.89 4.44
C PRO A 46 -6.24 18.80 3.18
N PRO A 47 -5.74 18.23 2.08
CA PRO A 47 -6.51 18.13 0.85
C PRO A 47 -7.87 17.52 1.18
N THR A 48 -8.93 18.13 0.66
CA THR A 48 -10.28 17.60 0.84
C THR A 48 -10.33 16.23 0.20
N VAL A 49 -10.46 15.17 1.00
CA VAL A 49 -10.52 13.79 0.49
C VAL A 49 -11.90 13.61 -0.16
N PRO A 50 -11.97 13.35 -1.48
CA PRO A 50 -13.25 13.10 -2.13
C PRO A 50 -13.91 11.86 -1.50
N ILE A 51 -15.13 12.00 -1.01
CA ILE A 51 -15.92 10.85 -0.54
C ILE A 51 -16.54 10.21 -1.78
N VAL A 52 -16.03 9.05 -2.18
CA VAL A 52 -16.63 8.28 -3.28
C VAL A 52 -17.81 7.49 -2.71
N PRO A 53 -19.04 7.67 -3.22
CA PRO A 53 -20.24 7.04 -2.64
C PRO A 53 -20.28 5.51 -2.79
N ALA A 54 -19.50 4.95 -3.72
CA ALA A 54 -19.45 3.51 -3.94
C ALA A 54 -18.77 2.81 -2.75
N LEU A 55 -19.41 1.75 -2.26
CA LEU A 55 -18.88 0.93 -1.18
C LEU A 55 -17.75 0.06 -1.73
N TYR A 56 -16.51 0.53 -1.59
CA TYR A 56 -15.33 -0.27 -1.91
C TYR A 56 -14.90 -1.11 -0.72
N SER A 57 -14.50 -2.36 -0.98
CA SER A 57 -13.67 -3.15 -0.08
C SER A 57 -12.23 -3.00 -0.53
N VAL A 58 -11.32 -2.63 0.39
CA VAL A 58 -9.90 -2.48 0.07
C VAL A 58 -9.07 -3.39 0.98
N SER A 59 -8.07 -4.06 0.41
CA SER A 59 -7.07 -4.84 1.13
C SER A 59 -5.67 -4.50 0.60
N TYR A 60 -4.66 -4.64 1.45
CA TYR A 60 -3.28 -4.27 1.16
C TYR A 60 -2.35 -5.41 1.53
N ASP A 61 -1.25 -5.54 0.78
CA ASP A 61 -0.14 -6.39 1.16
C ASP A 61 1.20 -5.74 0.83
N PHE A 62 2.19 -5.91 1.72
CA PHE A 62 3.51 -5.32 1.60
C PHE A 62 4.59 -6.36 1.86
N ILE A 63 5.47 -6.54 0.88
CA ILE A 63 6.66 -7.41 1.02
C ILE A 63 7.85 -6.65 1.61
N SER A 64 7.76 -5.33 1.68
CA SER A 64 8.78 -4.44 2.26
C SER A 64 8.15 -3.10 2.65
N PRO A 65 8.85 -2.23 3.41
CA PRO A 65 8.33 -0.90 3.75
C PRO A 65 8.05 0.02 2.55
N SER A 66 8.61 -0.26 1.37
CA SER A 66 8.43 0.57 0.17
C SER A 66 7.62 -0.09 -0.94
N VAL A 67 7.61 -1.43 -1.03
CA VAL A 67 6.93 -2.18 -2.10
C VAL A 67 5.71 -2.91 -1.54
N GLY A 68 4.55 -2.62 -2.14
CA GLY A 68 3.29 -3.25 -1.78
C GLY A 68 2.22 -3.12 -2.86
N TRP A 69 1.09 -3.79 -2.64
CA TRP A 69 -0.07 -3.81 -3.52
C TRP A 69 -1.34 -3.50 -2.73
N ALA A 70 -2.31 -2.93 -3.43
CA ALA A 70 -3.65 -2.72 -2.93
C ALA A 70 -4.65 -3.34 -3.90
N VAL A 71 -5.63 -4.05 -3.38
CA VAL A 71 -6.80 -4.46 -4.14
C VAL A 71 -8.01 -3.68 -3.69
N ALA A 72 -8.77 -3.13 -4.63
CA ALA A 72 -10.06 -2.52 -4.38
C ALA A 72 -11.15 -3.30 -5.15
N VAL A 73 -12.28 -3.56 -4.50
CA VAL A 73 -13.45 -4.17 -5.13
C VAL A 73 -14.68 -3.33 -4.87
N GLU A 74 -15.44 -3.05 -5.93
CA GLU A 74 -16.75 -2.39 -5.82
C GLU A 74 -17.80 -3.40 -5.34
N ARG A 75 -18.46 -3.11 -4.21
CA ARG A 75 -19.44 -4.04 -3.60
C ARG A 75 -20.84 -3.99 -4.23
N GLN A 76 -21.14 -2.98 -5.04
CA GLN A 76 -22.47 -2.79 -5.64
C GLN A 76 -22.39 -2.84 -7.17
N GLY A 77 -23.42 -3.39 -7.80
CA GLY A 77 -23.50 -3.50 -9.26
C GLY A 77 -22.71 -4.68 -9.82
N SER A 78 -22.00 -4.46 -10.92
CA SER A 78 -21.12 -5.46 -11.52
C SER A 78 -19.75 -5.41 -10.83
N PRO A 79 -19.41 -6.38 -9.96
CA PRO A 79 -18.20 -6.32 -9.17
C PRO A 79 -16.96 -6.26 -10.06
N ARG A 80 -16.21 -5.17 -9.91
CA ARG A 80 -14.91 -4.96 -10.56
C ARG A 80 -13.81 -5.03 -9.51
N VAL A 81 -12.67 -5.57 -9.91
CA VAL A 81 -11.47 -5.60 -9.07
C VAL A 81 -10.40 -4.73 -9.69
N TRP A 82 -9.80 -3.86 -8.90
CA TRP A 82 -8.63 -3.07 -9.29
C TRP A 82 -7.45 -3.48 -8.43
N VAL A 83 -6.30 -3.65 -9.06
CA VAL A 83 -5.03 -3.86 -8.37
C VAL A 83 -4.12 -2.67 -8.64
N TYR A 84 -3.56 -2.13 -7.56
CA TYR A 84 -2.59 -1.06 -7.57
C TYR A 84 -1.28 -1.54 -6.97
N GLN A 85 -0.16 -0.96 -7.40
CA GLN A 85 1.17 -1.20 -6.83
C GLN A 85 1.79 0.11 -6.37
N THR A 86 2.52 0.04 -5.25
CA THR A 86 3.40 1.11 -4.78
C THR A 86 4.84 0.60 -4.71
N THR A 87 5.80 1.49 -4.96
CA THR A 87 7.24 1.24 -4.79
C THR A 87 7.92 2.31 -3.94
N ASP A 88 7.14 3.24 -3.37
CA ASP A 88 7.60 4.40 -2.62
C ASP A 88 6.98 4.49 -1.21
N GLY A 89 6.48 3.37 -0.68
CA GLY A 89 5.91 3.29 0.67
C GLY A 89 4.51 3.90 0.74
N ALA A 90 3.66 3.57 -0.23
CA ALA A 90 2.29 4.04 -0.34
C ALA A 90 2.13 5.56 -0.53
N ARG A 91 3.20 6.28 -0.92
CA ARG A 91 3.09 7.72 -1.25
C ARG A 91 2.39 7.89 -2.59
N THR A 92 2.66 7.00 -3.54
CA THR A 92 1.95 6.92 -4.81
C THR A 92 1.56 5.48 -5.13
N TRP A 93 0.44 5.34 -5.85
CA TRP A 93 -0.14 4.06 -6.27
C TRP A 93 -0.36 4.09 -7.79
N GLN A 94 0.17 3.07 -8.47
CA GLN A 94 0.03 2.90 -9.92
C GLN A 94 -0.95 1.76 -10.20
N GLY A 95 -1.96 2.01 -11.04
CA GLY A 95 -2.89 0.96 -11.47
C GLY A 95 -2.15 -0.10 -12.29
N ARG A 96 -2.32 -1.37 -11.92
CA ARG A 96 -1.70 -2.51 -12.59
C ARG A 96 -2.69 -3.40 -13.33
N PHE A 97 -3.89 -3.57 -12.79
CA PHE A 97 -4.87 -4.48 -13.36
C PHE A 97 -6.31 -4.04 -13.05
N THR A 98 -7.21 -4.30 -13.98
CA THR A 98 -8.67 -4.25 -13.78
C THR A 98 -9.28 -5.56 -14.22
N GLY A 99 -9.90 -6.29 -13.30
CA GLY A 99 -10.61 -7.53 -13.55
C GLY A 99 -12.12 -7.34 -13.53
N HIS A 100 -12.82 -8.10 -14.38
CA HIS A 100 -14.27 -8.02 -14.56
C HIS A 100 -15.02 -9.27 -14.08
N ASP A 101 -14.30 -10.34 -13.76
CA ASP A 101 -14.84 -11.63 -13.35
C ASP A 101 -14.81 -11.82 -11.82
N ALA A 102 -14.79 -10.72 -11.06
CA ALA A 102 -14.93 -10.81 -9.61
C ALA A 102 -16.35 -11.25 -9.27
N MET A 103 -16.55 -12.04 -8.20
CA MET A 103 -17.89 -12.38 -7.73
C MET A 103 -18.41 -11.37 -6.68
N GLY A 104 -17.63 -10.32 -6.43
CA GLY A 104 -17.93 -9.26 -5.46
C GLY A 104 -17.59 -9.64 -4.02
N GLY A 105 -17.97 -8.76 -3.08
CA GLY A 105 -17.73 -8.95 -1.66
C GLY A 105 -16.36 -8.44 -1.18
N SER A 106 -15.63 -9.29 -0.44
CA SER A 106 -14.32 -8.96 0.10
C SER A 106 -13.22 -9.55 -0.77
N ALA A 107 -12.24 -8.73 -1.13
CA ALA A 107 -11.03 -9.22 -1.78
C ALA A 107 -9.86 -9.27 -0.81
N THR A 108 -9.01 -10.28 -1.00
CA THR A 108 -7.72 -10.40 -0.30
C THR A 108 -6.64 -10.56 -1.35
N ILE A 109 -5.51 -9.89 -1.14
CA ILE A 109 -4.33 -9.98 -2.00
C ILE A 109 -3.14 -10.38 -1.15
N HIS A 110 -2.26 -11.21 -1.70
CA HIS A 110 -1.02 -11.60 -1.04
C HIS A 110 0.09 -11.79 -2.07
N PHE A 111 1.28 -11.24 -1.81
CA PHE A 111 2.49 -11.40 -2.59
C PHE A 111 3.56 -12.11 -1.78
N PHE A 112 4.17 -13.13 -2.39
CA PHE A 112 5.28 -13.88 -1.80
C PHE A 112 6.63 -13.22 -2.05
N ASP A 113 6.72 -12.51 -3.18
CA ASP A 113 7.87 -11.73 -3.61
C ASP A 113 7.40 -10.61 -4.57
N ARG A 114 8.31 -10.01 -5.35
CA ARG A 114 7.98 -8.91 -6.26
C ARG A 114 7.12 -9.32 -7.45
N ASP A 115 7.18 -10.57 -7.85
CA ASP A 115 6.63 -11.05 -9.11
C ASP A 115 5.45 -11.99 -8.89
N HIS A 116 5.47 -12.76 -7.80
CA HIS A 116 4.48 -13.80 -7.54
C HIS A 116 3.46 -13.38 -6.47
N GLY A 117 2.19 -13.41 -6.86
CA GLY A 117 1.09 -13.06 -5.97
C GLY A 117 -0.21 -13.80 -6.28
N LEU A 118 -1.09 -13.77 -5.29
CA LEU A 118 -2.44 -14.32 -5.32
C LEU A 118 -3.45 -13.23 -4.98
N LEU A 119 -4.59 -13.28 -5.64
CA LEU A 119 -5.73 -12.42 -5.39
C LEU A 119 -6.97 -13.31 -5.30
N TYR A 120 -7.70 -13.22 -4.19
CA TYR A 120 -8.99 -13.85 -4.04
C TYR A 120 -10.09 -12.79 -3.99
N ALA A 121 -11.04 -12.87 -4.91
CA ALA A 121 -12.22 -11.98 -5.00
C ALA A 121 -13.47 -12.79 -5.37
N GLY A 122 -13.67 -13.91 -4.66
CA GLY A 122 -14.63 -14.98 -4.98
C GLY A 122 -14.14 -15.93 -6.07
N VAL A 123 -13.28 -15.43 -6.96
CA VAL A 123 -12.42 -16.20 -7.86
C VAL A 123 -10.98 -16.07 -7.38
N LEU A 124 -10.20 -17.14 -7.50
CA LEU A 124 -8.77 -17.14 -7.19
C LEU A 124 -7.97 -16.81 -8.45
N TYR A 125 -7.11 -15.80 -8.35
CA TYR A 125 -6.22 -15.32 -9.39
C TYR A 125 -4.77 -15.47 -8.96
N ARG A 126 -3.89 -15.69 -9.92
CA ARG A 126 -2.44 -15.74 -9.75
C ARG A 126 -1.74 -14.82 -10.74
N THR A 127 -0.66 -14.20 -10.29
CA THR A 127 0.27 -13.43 -11.13
C THR A 127 1.70 -13.96 -10.98
N ASN A 128 2.49 -13.80 -12.04
CA ASN A 128 3.93 -14.11 -12.08
C ASN A 128 4.76 -12.90 -12.55
N ASP A 129 4.16 -11.70 -12.59
CA ASP A 129 4.78 -10.48 -13.10
C ASP A 129 4.42 -9.23 -12.27
N GLY A 130 4.21 -9.41 -10.97
CA GLY A 130 4.00 -8.32 -10.03
C GLY A 130 2.60 -7.71 -10.16
N GLY A 131 1.64 -8.45 -10.70
CA GLY A 131 0.25 -8.06 -10.84
C GLY A 131 -0.07 -7.30 -12.14
N ALA A 132 0.83 -7.33 -13.14
CA ALA A 132 0.56 -6.76 -14.45
C ALA A 132 -0.43 -7.64 -15.24
N HIS A 133 -0.29 -8.96 -15.12
CA HIS A 133 -1.24 -9.94 -15.66
C HIS A 133 -1.66 -10.92 -14.58
N TRP A 134 -2.94 -11.32 -14.64
CA TRP A 134 -3.54 -12.26 -13.71
C TRP A 134 -4.21 -13.38 -14.48
N SER A 135 -4.00 -14.62 -14.03
CA SER A 135 -4.66 -15.82 -14.55
C SER A 135 -5.56 -16.40 -13.47
N VAL A 136 -6.77 -16.82 -13.85
CA VAL A 136 -7.68 -17.52 -12.96
C VAL A 136 -7.13 -18.93 -12.71
N ILE A 137 -7.13 -19.36 -11.44
CA ILE A 137 -6.83 -20.73 -11.04
C ILE A 137 -8.04 -21.31 -10.32
N SER A 138 -8.45 -22.51 -10.71
CA SER A 138 -9.60 -23.18 -10.11
C SER A 138 -9.20 -23.88 -8.82
N LEU A 139 -9.99 -23.69 -7.78
CA LEU A 139 -9.95 -24.54 -6.59
C LEU A 139 -10.72 -25.84 -6.87
N PRO A 140 -10.38 -26.94 -6.19
CA PRO A 140 -11.23 -28.12 -6.21
C PRO A 140 -12.67 -27.77 -5.82
N GLU A 141 -13.63 -28.43 -6.42
CA GLU A 141 -15.04 -28.23 -6.09
C GLU A 141 -15.30 -28.52 -4.61
N GLY A 142 -16.13 -27.72 -3.96
CA GLY A 142 -16.42 -27.90 -2.54
C GLY A 142 -15.27 -27.49 -1.61
N THR A 143 -14.38 -26.58 -2.03
CA THR A 143 -13.31 -26.02 -1.18
C THR A 143 -13.85 -24.89 -0.28
N PRO A 144 -14.19 -25.13 1.01
CA PRO A 144 -14.53 -24.05 1.93
C PRO A 144 -13.36 -23.13 2.26
N ASN A 145 -12.12 -23.66 2.30
CA ASN A 145 -10.94 -22.93 2.73
C ASN A 145 -9.68 -23.43 2.02
N PHE A 146 -8.74 -22.52 1.77
CA PHE A 146 -7.44 -22.82 1.19
C PHE A 146 -6.37 -21.86 1.75
N VAL A 147 -5.10 -22.26 1.63
CA VAL A 147 -3.94 -21.47 2.06
C VAL A 147 -2.76 -21.76 1.15
N PHE A 148 -1.92 -20.76 0.89
CA PHE A 148 -0.65 -20.92 0.19
C PHE A 148 0.50 -20.47 1.10
N ALA A 149 1.50 -21.33 1.27
CA ALA A 149 2.72 -20.99 2.02
C ALA A 149 3.81 -20.40 1.12
N SER A 150 3.67 -20.55 -0.21
CA SER A 150 4.53 -19.94 -1.22
C SER A 150 3.76 -19.81 -2.53
N ALA A 151 4.37 -19.15 -3.52
CA ALA A 151 3.81 -19.01 -4.86
C ALA A 151 3.47 -20.34 -5.57
N THR A 152 4.04 -21.46 -5.11
CA THR A 152 3.84 -22.78 -5.71
C THR A 152 3.22 -23.80 -4.76
N ARG A 153 3.40 -23.66 -3.44
CA ARG A 153 2.91 -24.63 -2.46
C ARG A 153 1.69 -24.13 -1.70
N GLY A 154 0.61 -24.89 -1.75
CA GLY A 154 -0.64 -24.59 -1.07
C GLY A 154 -1.44 -25.84 -0.68
N TRP A 155 -2.45 -25.61 0.14
CA TRP A 155 -3.36 -26.62 0.66
C TRP A 155 -4.80 -26.13 0.59
N ALA A 156 -5.72 -27.04 0.31
CA ALA A 156 -7.15 -26.79 0.27
C ALA A 156 -7.86 -27.87 1.06
N VAL A 157 -8.81 -27.47 1.89
CA VAL A 157 -9.74 -28.39 2.52
C VAL A 157 -10.94 -28.49 1.60
N VAL A 158 -11.33 -29.71 1.25
CA VAL A 158 -12.44 -30.00 0.33
C VAL A 158 -13.48 -30.81 1.08
N SER A 159 -14.72 -30.31 1.12
CA SER A 159 -15.85 -31.01 1.72
C SER A 159 -16.70 -31.62 0.62
N GLU A 160 -16.86 -32.94 0.65
CA GLU A 160 -17.77 -33.65 -0.23
C GLU A 160 -19.15 -33.68 0.43
N PHE A 161 -20.16 -33.20 -0.30
CA PHE A 161 -21.55 -33.25 0.15
C PHE A 161 -22.15 -34.64 -0.12
N ASP A 162 -21.44 -35.69 0.29
CA ASP A 162 -21.96 -37.05 0.36
C ASP A 162 -22.82 -37.23 1.64
N GLN A 163 -23.44 -38.41 1.81
CA GLN A 163 -24.26 -38.68 3.00
C GLN A 163 -23.46 -38.65 4.32
N GLN A 164 -22.13 -38.63 4.26
CA GLN A 164 -21.23 -38.68 5.42
C GLN A 164 -20.51 -37.34 5.69
N ALA A 165 -20.71 -36.33 4.84
CA ALA A 165 -20.03 -35.04 4.88
C ALA A 165 -18.50 -35.19 5.05
N THR A 166 -17.90 -36.06 4.22
CA THR A 166 -16.47 -36.32 4.30
C THR A 166 -15.66 -35.09 3.91
N THR A 167 -14.50 -34.91 4.56
CA THR A 167 -13.58 -33.82 4.27
C THR A 167 -12.21 -34.38 3.92
N HIS A 168 -11.61 -33.83 2.87
CA HIS A 168 -10.33 -34.26 2.33
C HIS A 168 -9.37 -33.08 2.27
N LEU A 169 -8.10 -33.36 2.55
CA LEU A 169 -7.03 -32.40 2.35
C LEU A 169 -6.45 -32.58 0.95
N TYR A 170 -6.30 -31.47 0.23
CA TYR A 170 -5.60 -31.40 -1.04
C TYR A 170 -4.37 -30.53 -0.89
N SER A 171 -3.35 -30.81 -1.70
CA SER A 171 -2.13 -30.03 -1.78
C SER A 171 -1.76 -29.74 -3.23
N THR A 172 -1.08 -28.63 -3.45
CA THR A 172 -0.49 -28.24 -4.73
C THR A 172 0.98 -27.89 -4.53
N VAL A 173 1.77 -28.13 -5.58
CA VAL A 173 3.20 -27.76 -5.65
C VAL A 173 3.52 -26.91 -6.88
N ASP A 174 2.50 -26.51 -7.64
CA ASP A 174 2.60 -25.73 -8.88
C ASP A 174 1.75 -24.46 -8.87
N GLY A 175 1.32 -24.01 -7.69
CA GLY A 175 0.60 -22.76 -7.51
C GLY A 175 -0.90 -22.89 -7.76
N GLY A 176 -1.46 -24.07 -7.53
CA GLY A 176 -2.89 -24.35 -7.67
C GLY A 176 -3.32 -24.65 -9.10
N LEU A 177 -2.37 -24.97 -10.00
CA LEU A 177 -2.68 -25.45 -11.35
C LEU A 177 -3.17 -26.91 -11.28
N PHE A 178 -2.53 -27.72 -10.44
CA PHE A 178 -2.98 -29.06 -10.11
C PHE A 178 -3.03 -29.26 -8.59
N TRP A 179 -4.08 -29.97 -8.16
CA TRP A 179 -4.34 -30.32 -6.78
C TRP A 179 -4.35 -31.84 -6.62
N HIS A 180 -3.56 -32.33 -5.67
CA HIS A 180 -3.48 -33.75 -5.33
C HIS A 180 -4.09 -33.97 -3.96
N ARG A 181 -4.95 -34.99 -3.85
CA ARG A 181 -5.47 -35.44 -2.55
C ARG A 181 -4.30 -35.91 -1.69
N VAL A 182 -4.20 -35.38 -0.50
CA VAL A 182 -3.26 -35.84 0.53
C VAL A 182 -3.91 -37.05 1.18
N ASP A 183 -3.51 -38.24 0.76
CA ASP A 183 -4.02 -39.46 1.34
C ASP A 183 -3.59 -39.53 2.81
N SER A 184 -4.58 -39.57 3.69
CA SER A 184 -4.39 -39.69 5.14
C SER A 184 -4.11 -41.13 5.58
N SER A 185 -3.88 -42.06 4.64
CA SER A 185 -3.54 -43.43 4.99
C SER A 185 -2.20 -43.41 5.72
N PRO A 186 -2.18 -43.76 7.03
CA PRO A 186 -0.92 -44.03 7.69
C PRO A 186 -0.26 -45.16 6.90
N PRO A 187 1.06 -45.11 6.61
CA PRO A 187 1.72 -46.24 5.97
C PRO A 187 1.39 -47.52 6.75
N PRO A 188 1.25 -48.69 6.08
CA PRO A 188 0.97 -49.93 6.77
C PRO A 188 1.92 -50.12 7.96
N GLY A 189 1.37 -50.21 9.17
CA GLY A 189 2.14 -50.31 10.42
C GLY A 189 2.37 -49.01 11.20
N ALA A 190 1.90 -47.84 10.72
CA ALA A 190 1.94 -46.62 11.50
C ALA A 190 0.97 -46.69 12.70
N ALA A 191 1.53 -46.52 13.90
CA ALA A 191 0.77 -46.48 15.14
C ALA A 191 0.50 -45.02 15.53
N LEU A 192 -0.77 -44.64 15.65
CA LEU A 192 -1.15 -43.38 16.29
C LEU A 192 -1.40 -43.67 17.77
N TRP A 193 -0.61 -43.04 18.64
CA TRP A 193 -0.77 -43.09 20.11
C TRP A 193 -1.00 -44.51 20.67
N GLY A 194 -0.08 -45.43 20.36
CA GLY A 194 -0.03 -46.76 21.01
C GLY A 194 -1.08 -47.77 20.56
N ARG A 195 -1.89 -47.50 19.52
CA ARG A 195 -2.73 -48.53 18.87
C ARG A 195 -2.20 -48.80 17.47
N ALA A 196 -1.63 -49.98 17.27
CA ALA A 196 -1.33 -50.48 15.94
C ALA A 196 -2.65 -50.76 15.21
N LEU A 197 -2.78 -50.27 13.97
CA LEU A 197 -3.89 -50.65 13.10
C LEU A 197 -3.69 -52.11 12.62
N PRO A 198 -4.76 -52.89 12.45
CA PRO A 198 -4.65 -54.27 12.00
C PRO A 198 -4.03 -54.34 10.61
N MET A 199 -2.98 -55.15 10.45
CA MET A 199 -2.49 -55.56 9.13
C MET A 199 -3.49 -56.54 8.55
N THR A 200 -4.27 -56.14 7.55
CA THR A 200 -4.93 -57.08 6.67
C THR A 200 -3.91 -57.51 5.60
N LEU A 201 -3.47 -58.76 5.69
CA LEU A 201 -2.71 -59.46 4.64
C LEU A 201 -3.62 -59.78 3.45
#